data_AF-A0A087TAF3-F1
#
_entry.id   AF-A0A087TAF3-F1
#
_cell.length_a   1.000
_cell.length_b   1.000
_cell.length_c   1.000
_cell.angle_alpha   90.00
_cell.angle_beta   90.00
_cell.angle_gamma   90.00
#
_symmetry.space_group_name_H-M   'P 1'
#
loop_
_entity.id
_entity.type
_entity.pdbx_description
1 polymer ?
#
loop_
_entity_poly.entity_id
_entity_poly.type
_entity_poly.pdbx_seq_one_letter_code
_entity_poly.pdbx_strand_id
1 'polypeptide(L)' 'MVPNYSTIRKDSTTLELTTMAGHVLHGSGTDAGTANRWYDKFLQAVVTRDGVVGIVVEHSASEGITVLRFCEEFLQ' A
#
# COMPACT_ATOMS: atom_id res chain seq x y z
N MET A 1 10.71 -15.46 -18.72
CA MET A 1 9.55 -16.05 -18.01
C MET A 1 8.84 -14.91 -17.30
N VAL A 2 7.61 -14.56 -17.69
CA VAL A 2 6.84 -13.50 -17.03
C VAL A 2 6.11 -14.15 -15.86
N PRO A 3 6.23 -13.68 -14.60
CA PRO A 3 5.52 -14.30 -13.50
C PRO A 3 4.01 -14.14 -13.72
N ASN A 4 3.27 -15.24 -13.56
CA ASN A 4 1.82 -15.21 -13.63
C ASN A 4 1.26 -14.65 -12.32
N TYR A 5 1.03 -13.34 -12.27
CA TYR A 5 0.50 -12.66 -11.08
C TYR A 5 -1.01 -12.86 -10.89
N SER A 6 -1.74 -13.43 -11.87
CA SER A 6 -3.19 -13.64 -11.77
C SER A 6 -3.57 -14.71 -10.74
N THR A 7 -2.61 -15.53 -10.30
CA THR A 7 -2.79 -16.53 -9.24
C THR A 7 -2.43 -16.03 -7.85
N ILE A 8 -1.95 -14.79 -7.71
CA ILE A 8 -1.33 -14.30 -6.46
C ILE A 8 -2.30 -13.48 -5.59
N ARG A 9 -3.29 -12.78 -6.15
CA ARG A 9 -4.31 -12.03 -5.37
C ARG A 9 -5.68 -11.97 -6.05
N LYS A 10 -6.75 -12.08 -5.24
CA LYS A 10 -8.16 -11.86 -5.64
C LYS A 10 -8.46 -10.35 -5.64
N ASP A 11 -9.43 -9.90 -6.43
CA ASP A 11 -9.85 -8.48 -6.47
C ASP A 11 -10.17 -7.95 -5.07
N SER A 12 -9.82 -6.68 -4.81
CA SER A 12 -9.93 -6.03 -3.49
C SER A 12 -11.33 -6.07 -2.91
N THR A 13 -12.36 -6.10 -3.75
CA THR A 13 -13.77 -6.24 -3.35
C THR A 13 -14.08 -7.55 -2.62
N THR A 14 -13.18 -8.53 -2.68
CA THR A 14 -13.34 -9.85 -2.05
C THR A 14 -12.31 -10.13 -0.94
N LEU A 15 -11.41 -9.19 -0.68
CA LEU A 15 -10.38 -9.33 0.35
C LEU A 15 -10.89 -8.85 1.70
N GLU A 16 -10.49 -9.56 2.75
CA GLU A 16 -10.69 -9.10 4.12
C GLU A 16 -9.90 -7.80 4.36
N LEU A 17 -10.50 -6.86 5.10
CA LEU A 17 -9.86 -5.57 5.41
C LEU A 17 -8.51 -5.74 6.10
N THR A 18 -8.37 -6.75 6.96
CA THR A 18 -7.09 -7.08 7.62
C THR A 18 -6.01 -7.47 6.61
N THR A 19 -6.35 -8.20 5.55
CA THR A 19 -5.41 -8.56 4.49
C THR A 19 -4.99 -7.34 3.69
N MET A 20 -5.93 -6.46 3.34
CA MET A 20 -5.64 -5.22 2.63
C MET A 20 -4.76 -4.29 3.47
N ALA A 21 -5.11 -4.09 4.75
CA ALA A 21 -4.34 -3.29 5.69
C ALA A 21 -2.92 -3.86 5.88
N GLY A 22 -2.78 -5.18 6.03
CA GLY A 22 -1.46 -5.83 6.11
C GLY A 22 -0.62 -5.60 4.86
N HIS A 23 -1.24 -5.59 3.67
CA HIS A 23 -0.53 -5.26 2.43
C HIS A 23 0.00 -3.83 2.40
N VAL A 24 -0.78 -2.87 2.89
CA VAL A 24 -0.33 -1.47 3.01
C VAL A 24 0.79 -1.36 4.04
N LEU A 25 0.61 -1.95 5.24
CA LEU A 25 1.57 -1.84 6.34
C LEU A 25 2.92 -2.49 6.03
N HIS A 26 2.94 -3.72 5.52
CA HIS A 26 4.17 -4.51 5.40
C HIS A 26 4.34 -5.23 4.06
N GLY A 27 3.46 -5.03 3.08
CA GLY A 27 3.57 -5.63 1.74
C GLY A 27 3.21 -7.11 1.64
N SER A 28 2.82 -7.75 2.75
CA SER A 28 2.45 -9.18 2.84
C SER A 28 3.52 -10.20 2.39
N GLY A 29 4.81 -9.87 2.48
CA GLY A 29 5.92 -10.77 2.18
C GLY A 29 6.72 -10.38 0.94
N THR A 30 7.92 -10.96 0.82
CA THR A 30 8.91 -10.67 -0.22
C THR A 30 8.40 -10.97 -1.63
N ASP A 31 7.66 -12.06 -1.80
CA ASP A 31 7.09 -12.48 -3.09
C ASP A 31 5.83 -11.68 -3.46
N ALA A 32 5.38 -10.82 -2.56
CA ALA A 32 4.24 -9.95 -2.75
C ALA A 32 4.68 -8.50 -2.98
N GLY A 33 4.68 -7.68 -1.92
CA GLY A 33 4.89 -6.23 -2.02
C GLY A 33 6.01 -5.72 -1.14
N THR A 34 6.57 -6.53 -0.23
CA THR A 34 7.57 -6.03 0.74
C THR A 34 8.83 -5.53 0.04
N ALA A 35 9.28 -6.20 -1.02
CA ALA A 35 10.44 -5.76 -1.80
C ALA A 35 10.14 -4.55 -2.71
N ASN A 36 8.87 -4.21 -2.93
CA ASN A 36 8.44 -3.04 -3.68
C ASN A 36 8.08 -1.89 -2.71
N ARG A 37 9.00 -1.58 -1.80
CA ARG A 37 8.89 -0.50 -0.80
C ARG A 37 10.26 0.15 -0.61
N TRP A 38 10.25 1.42 -0.23
CA TRP A 38 11.42 2.15 0.26
C TRP A 38 11.04 2.86 1.56
N TYR A 39 11.18 2.16 2.70
CA TYR A 39 10.67 2.64 3.99
C TYR A 39 11.31 3.93 4.51
N ASP A 40 12.54 4.26 4.09
CA ASP A 40 13.18 5.55 4.44
C ASP A 40 12.57 6.76 3.70
N LYS A 41 11.67 6.54 2.73
CA LYS A 41 10.95 7.64 2.08
C LYS A 41 9.75 8.04 2.93
N PHE A 42 9.65 9.35 3.19
CA PHE A 42 8.56 9.94 3.96
C PHE A 42 7.16 9.47 3.52
N LEU A 43 6.88 9.52 2.23
CA LEU A 43 5.56 9.20 1.69
C LEU A 43 5.69 8.23 0.52
N GLN A 44 4.93 7.13 0.57
CA GLN A 44 4.87 6.12 -0.48
C GLN A 44 3.41 5.82 -0.81
N ALA A 45 3.00 6.05 -2.05
CA ALA A 45 1.69 5.63 -2.54
C ALA A 45 1.72 4.15 -2.95
N VAL A 46 0.77 3.37 -2.45
CA VAL A 46 0.57 1.97 -2.82
C VAL A 46 -0.64 1.90 -3.75
N VAL A 47 -0.41 1.43 -4.97
CA VAL A 47 -1.46 1.17 -5.96
C VAL A 47 -1.20 -0.21 -6.53
N THR A 48 -2.06 -1.17 -6.19
CA THR A 48 -1.94 -2.55 -6.66
C THR A 48 -2.88 -2.85 -7.82
N ARG A 49 -2.60 -3.93 -8.56
CA ARG A 49 -3.43 -4.36 -9.69
C ARG A 49 -4.81 -4.85 -9.27
N ASP A 50 -4.90 -5.44 -8.09
CA ASP A 50 -6.14 -5.94 -7.48
C ASP A 50 -6.94 -4.83 -6.77
N GLY A 51 -6.53 -3.56 -6.87
CA GLY A 51 -7.31 -2.43 -6.37
C GLY A 51 -7.15 -2.16 -4.87
N VAL A 52 -6.13 -2.73 -4.21
CA VAL A 52 -5.72 -2.30 -2.87
C VAL A 52 -4.92 -1.02 -3.01
N VAL A 53 -5.42 0.04 -2.39
CA VAL A 53 -4.78 1.36 -2.40
C VAL A 53 -4.51 1.84 -0.99
N GLY A 54 -3.44 2.60 -0.81
CA GLY A 54 -3.11 3.18 0.49
C GLY A 54 -1.85 4.01 0.44
N ILE A 55 -1.49 4.59 1.58
CA ILE A 55 -0.26 5.36 1.75
C ILE A 55 0.51 4.78 2.94
N VAL A 56 1.82 4.66 2.75
CA VAL A 56 2.77 4.35 3.83
C VAL A 56 3.52 5.62 4.16
N VAL A 57 3.56 5.95 5.45
CA VAL A 57 4.20 7.16 5.97
C VAL A 57 5.31 6.76 6.92
N GLU A 58 6.49 7.32 6.70
CA GLU A 58 7.56 7.32 7.70
C GLU A 58 7.26 8.41 8.74
N HIS A 59 7.21 8.03 10.01
CA HIS A 59 6.62 8.85 11.07
C HIS A 59 7.50 10.03 11.53
N SER A 60 8.81 10.00 11.29
CA SER A 60 9.72 11.04 11.79
C SER A 60 9.51 12.41 11.15
N ALA A 61 8.93 12.46 9.95
CA ALA A 61 8.75 13.68 9.18
C ALA A 61 7.37 14.33 9.33
N SER A 62 6.34 13.64 9.84
CA SER A 62 5.02 14.25 10.04
C SER A 62 4.08 13.44 10.95
N GLU A 63 3.00 14.09 11.37
CA GLU A 63 1.90 13.50 12.13
C GLU A 63 0.75 13.06 11.20
N GLY A 64 -0.04 12.07 11.65
CA GLY A 64 -1.12 11.50 10.86
C GLY A 64 -2.16 12.52 10.37
N ILE A 65 -2.46 13.55 11.17
CA ILE A 65 -3.44 14.59 10.79
C ILE A 65 -2.98 15.41 9.58
N THR A 66 -1.69 15.69 9.47
CA THR A 66 -1.12 16.46 8.35
C THR A 66 -1.17 15.63 7.07
N VAL A 67 -0.87 14.34 7.16
CA VAL A 67 -0.95 13.43 6.01
C VAL A 67 -2.39 13.27 5.52
N LEU A 68 -3.36 13.12 6.43
CA LEU A 68 -4.77 13.01 6.06
C LEU A 68 -5.26 14.25 5.28
N ARG A 69 -4.90 15.45 5.74
CA ARG A 69 -5.21 16.70 5.02
C ARG A 69 -4.58 16.75 3.64
N PHE A 70 -3.31 16.36 3.53
CA PHE A 70 -2.63 16.25 2.23
C PHE A 70 -3.38 15.29 1.28
N CYS A 71 -3.82 14.13 1.77
CA CYS A 71 -4.56 13.16 0.95
C CYS A 71 -5.91 13.71 0.48
N GLU A 72 -6.64 14.41 1.35
CA GLU A 72 -7.92 15.04 1.00
C GLU A 72 -7.75 16.09 -0.08
N GLU A 73 -6.71 16.92 0.00
CA GLU A 73 -6.40 17.93 -1.03
C GLU A 73 -5.87 17.31 -2.33
N PHE A 74 -5.06 16.25 -2.23
CA PHE A 74 -4.44 15.60 -3.39
C PHE A 74 -5.44 14.80 -4.25
N LEU A 75 -6.51 14.27 -3.64
CA LEU A 75 -7.50 13.44 -4.33
C LEU A 75 -8.71 14.23 -4.89
N GLN A 76 -8.78 15.54 -4.65
CA GLN A 76 -9.77 16.43 -5.24
C GLN A 76 -9.46 16.76 -6.71
#